data_AF-A0A6I3CN89-F1
#
_entry.id   AF-A0A6I3CN89-F1
#
_cell.length_a   1.000
_cell.length_b   1.000
_cell.length_c   1.000
_cell.angle_alpha   90.00
_cell.angle_beta   90.00
_cell.angle_gamma   90.00
#
_symmetry.space_group_name_H-M   'P 1'
#
loop_
_entity.id
_entity.type
_entity.pdbx_description
1 polymer ?
#
loop_
_entity_poly.entity_id
_entity_poly.type
_entity_poly.pdbx_seq_one_letter_code
_entity_poly.pdbx_strand_id
1 'polypeptide(L)'
;MYVCGITPYDATHMGHAATYVAFDVLQRIWRDSGHDVKYVQNVTDIDDPLLERAAALGQDWRAIAERETEVFREDMAALNVIPPADYIGAVEAIPSVADYVGRLQELGAVY
;
A
#
# COMPACT_ATOMS: atom_id res chain seq x y z
N MET A 1 -9.57 -8.60 -4.90
CA MET A 1 -9.65 -7.12 -4.89
C MET A 1 -8.25 -6.57 -4.72
N TYR A 2 -7.82 -5.64 -5.57
CA TYR A 2 -6.61 -4.86 -5.33
C TYR A 2 -7.01 -3.40 -5.09
N VAL A 3 -6.48 -2.78 -4.05
CA VAL A 3 -6.66 -1.35 -3.76
C VAL A 3 -5.27 -0.75 -3.55
N CYS A 4 -4.97 0.36 -4.24
CA CYS A 4 -3.71 1.07 -4.02
C CYS A 4 -3.61 1.54 -2.56
N GLY A 5 -2.50 1.21 -1.93
CA GLY A 5 -2.19 1.68 -0.58
C GLY A 5 -1.60 3.08 -0.56
N ILE A 6 -1.05 3.44 0.60
CA ILE A 6 -0.46 4.75 0.87
C ILE A 6 1.01 4.81 0.43
N THR A 7 1.51 6.03 0.24
CA THR A 7 2.94 6.33 0.35
C THR A 7 3.18 6.87 1.78
N PRO A 8 3.88 6.13 2.66
CA PRO A 8 3.93 6.40 4.10
C PRO A 8 4.96 7.48 4.47
N TYR A 9 4.79 8.70 3.95
CA TYR A 9 5.63 9.86 4.30
C TYR A 9 4.99 10.80 5.33
N ASP A 10 3.68 10.66 5.57
CA ASP A 10 2.90 11.42 6.55
C ASP A 10 1.67 10.61 7.00
N ALA A 11 1.02 11.10 8.05
CA ALA A 11 -0.09 10.43 8.71
C ALA A 11 -1.35 10.32 7.83
N THR A 12 -2.21 9.35 8.15
CA THR A 12 -3.49 9.13 7.48
C THR A 12 -4.40 10.35 7.61
N HIS A 13 -4.81 10.93 6.49
CA HIS A 13 -5.83 11.98 6.46
C HIS A 13 -7.22 11.44 6.08
N MET A 14 -8.27 12.26 6.25
CA MET A 14 -9.66 11.86 5.97
C MET A 14 -9.91 11.37 4.54
N GLY A 15 -9.14 11.83 3.55
CA GLY A 15 -9.18 11.29 2.18
C GLY A 15 -8.84 9.79 2.11
N HIS A 16 -7.75 9.35 2.76
CA HIS A 16 -7.38 7.94 2.87
C HIS A 16 -8.46 7.15 3.59
N ALA A 17 -8.93 7.64 4.76
CA ALA A 17 -9.98 6.98 5.53
C ALA A 17 -11.25 6.76 4.70
N ALA A 18 -11.71 7.78 3.97
CA ALA A 18 -12.88 7.67 3.11
C ALA A 18 -12.71 6.60 2.02
N THR A 19 -11.55 6.55 1.37
CA THR A 19 -11.23 5.54 0.35
C THR A 19 -11.25 4.13 0.94
N TYR A 20 -10.53 3.89 2.03
CA TYR A 20 -10.41 2.54 2.59
C TYR A 20 -11.70 2.04 3.24
N VAL A 21 -12.48 2.92 3.86
CA VAL A 21 -13.83 2.59 4.34
C VAL A 21 -14.76 2.25 3.18
N ALA A 22 -14.68 2.95 2.04
CA ALA A 22 -15.50 2.61 0.88
C ALA A 22 -15.19 1.20 0.33
N PHE A 23 -13.90 0.83 0.26
CA PHE A 23 -13.51 -0.53 -0.13
C PHE A 23 -13.82 -1.57 0.94
N ASP A 24 -13.81 -1.19 2.22
CA ASP A 24 -14.27 -2.05 3.32
C ASP A 24 -15.78 -2.35 3.19
N VAL A 25 -16.60 -1.35 2.84
CA VAL A 25 -18.03 -1.60 2.56
C VAL A 25 -18.19 -2.58 1.40
N LEU A 26 -17.45 -2.41 0.30
CA LEU A 26 -17.48 -3.34 -0.83
C LEU A 26 -17.09 -4.76 -0.40
N GLN A 27 -16.00 -4.90 0.36
CA GLN A 27 -15.50 -6.20 0.79
C GLN A 27 -16.46 -6.90 1.77
N ARG A 28 -17.20 -6.14 2.57
CA ARG A 28 -18.24 -6.65 3.48
C ARG A 28 -19.44 -7.15 2.69
N ILE A 29 -19.93 -6.37 1.71
CA ILE A 29 -21.06 -6.77 0.85
C ILE A 29 -20.73 -8.06 0.10
N TRP A 30 -19.52 -8.21 -0.43
CA TRP A 30 -19.13 -9.44 -1.11
C TRP A 30 -19.07 -10.65 -0.17
N ARG A 31 -18.56 -10.49 1.05
CA ARG A 31 -18.55 -11.57 2.05
C ARG A 31 -19.96 -11.95 2.51
N ASP A 32 -20.82 -10.97 2.74
CA ASP A 32 -22.24 -11.18 3.08
C ASP A 32 -22.98 -11.90 1.94
N SER A 33 -22.61 -11.62 0.68
CA SER A 33 -23.11 -12.32 -0.50
C SER A 33 -22.53 -13.73 -0.69
N GLY A 34 -21.69 -14.22 0.23
CA GLY A 34 -21.11 -15.56 0.21
C GLY A 34 -19.87 -15.72 -0.68
N HIS A 35 -19.24 -14.63 -1.13
CA HIS A 35 -17.99 -14.70 -1.89
C HIS A 35 -16.77 -14.85 -0.97
N ASP A 36 -15.81 -15.68 -1.38
CA ASP A 36 -14.47 -15.65 -0.82
C ASP A 36 -13.70 -14.45 -1.39
N VAL A 37 -13.33 -13.51 -0.52
CA VAL A 37 -12.73 -12.23 -0.91
C VAL A 37 -11.24 -12.24 -0.55
N LYS A 38 -10.39 -12.45 -1.56
CA LYS A 38 -8.97 -12.16 -1.47
C LYS A 38 -8.71 -10.67 -1.71
N TYR A 39 -8.44 -9.93 -0.65
CA TYR A 39 -8.09 -8.50 -0.70
C TYR A 39 -6.56 -8.32 -0.61
N VAL A 40 -5.98 -7.59 -1.56
CA VAL A 40 -4.55 -7.23 -1.59
C VAL A 40 -4.42 -5.71 -1.59
N GLN A 41 -3.50 -5.20 -0.78
CA GLN A 41 -3.14 -3.78 -0.74
C GLN A 41 -1.61 -3.67 -0.69
N ASN A 42 -1.03 -2.71 -1.40
CA ASN A 42 0.41 -2.46 -1.34
C ASN A 42 0.76 -1.41 -0.29
N VAL A 43 2.04 -1.22 -0.02
CA VAL A 43 2.59 0.01 0.57
C VAL A 43 3.63 0.54 -0.40
N THR A 44 3.55 1.81 -0.77
CA THR A 44 4.58 2.46 -1.59
C THR A 44 5.68 2.95 -0.65
N ASP A 45 6.39 2.02 -0.01
CA ASP A 45 7.40 2.27 1.02
C ASP A 45 8.74 2.82 0.48
N ILE A 46 8.79 3.13 -0.82
CA ILE A 46 9.86 3.88 -1.48
C ILE A 46 9.27 4.78 -2.56
N ASP A 47 9.49 6.09 -2.45
CA ASP A 47 8.98 7.10 -3.39
C ASP A 47 9.72 8.44 -3.19
N ASP A 48 9.71 9.32 -4.19
CA ASP A 48 10.40 10.61 -4.14
C ASP A 48 9.94 11.49 -2.95
N PRO A 49 8.63 11.67 -2.66
CA PRO A 49 8.18 12.48 -1.53
C PRO A 49 8.65 11.95 -0.17
N LEU A 50 8.79 10.62 -0.04
CA LEU A 50 9.31 10.01 1.18
C LEU A 50 10.81 10.30 1.35
N LEU A 51 11.58 10.22 0.27
CA LEU A 51 13.01 10.54 0.29
C LEU A 51 13.26 12.03 0.58
N GLU A 52 12.47 12.92 -0.02
CA GLU A 52 12.50 14.36 0.26
C GLU A 52 12.19 14.65 1.74
N ARG A 53 11.14 14.02 2.28
CA ARG A 53 10.76 14.13 3.68
C ARG A 53 11.86 13.64 4.62
N ALA A 54 12.45 12.48 4.32
CA ALA A 54 13.55 11.91 5.08
C ALA A 54 14.78 12.85 5.11
N ALA A 55 15.13 13.42 3.96
CA ALA A 55 16.21 14.41 3.86
C ALA A 55 15.90 15.68 4.67
N ALA A 56 14.67 16.20 4.59
CA ALA A 56 14.26 17.40 5.33
C ALA A 56 14.28 17.20 6.86
N LEU A 57 13.97 15.99 7.34
CA LEU A 57 13.98 15.65 8.77
C LEU A 57 15.34 15.14 9.26
N GLY A 58 16.28 14.84 8.37
CA GLY A 58 17.55 14.19 8.71
C GLY A 58 17.38 12.78 9.30
N GLN A 59 16.39 12.02 8.81
CA GLN A 59 16.04 10.68 9.29
C GLN A 59 16.20 9.62 8.19
N ASP A 60 16.34 8.35 8.57
CA ASP A 60 16.29 7.24 7.60
C ASP A 60 14.87 7.10 7.04
N TRP A 61 14.74 7.06 5.72
CA TRP A 61 13.45 6.92 5.03
C TRP A 61 12.75 5.61 5.43
N ARG A 62 13.50 4.55 5.71
CA ARG A 62 12.95 3.26 6.17
C ARG A 62 12.22 3.41 7.50
N ALA A 63 12.83 4.14 8.43
CA ALA A 63 12.24 4.39 9.74
C ALA A 63 10.98 5.25 9.65
N ILE A 64 10.94 6.23 8.73
CA ILE A 64 9.72 7.00 8.46
C ILE A 64 8.64 6.10 7.86
N ALA A 65 8.97 5.33 6.81
CA ALA A 65 8.03 4.44 6.16
C ALA A 65 7.43 3.41 7.12
N GLU A 66 8.26 2.78 7.95
CA GLU A 66 7.81 1.80 8.95
C GLU A 66 6.88 2.43 9.98
N ARG A 67 7.27 3.59 10.54
CA ARG A 67 6.47 4.33 11.53
C ARG A 67 5.11 4.75 10.97
N GLU A 68 5.09 5.39 9.80
CA GLU A 68 3.83 5.88 9.21
C GLU A 68 2.96 4.74 8.69
N THR A 69 3.55 3.63 8.24
CA THR A 69 2.79 2.40 7.93
C THR A 69 2.13 1.83 9.18
N GLU A 70 2.80 1.84 10.33
CA GLU A 70 2.20 1.38 11.58
C GLU A 70 1.07 2.30 12.05
N VAL A 71 1.26 3.61 11.99
CA VAL A 71 0.18 4.59 12.26
C VAL A 71 -1.03 4.33 11.36
N PHE A 72 -0.81 4.09 10.06
CA PHE A 72 -1.88 3.73 9.14
C PHE A 72 -2.62 2.45 9.55
N ARG A 73 -1.91 1.41 10.01
CA ARG A 73 -2.53 0.17 10.50
C ARG A 73 -3.39 0.42 11.74
N GLU A 74 -2.87 1.21 12.69
CA GLU A 74 -3.62 1.61 13.88
C GLU A 74 -4.89 2.38 13.52
N ASP A 75 -4.81 3.32 12.57
CA ASP A 75 -5.97 4.08 12.08
C ASP A 75 -7.01 3.17 11.42
N MET A 76 -6.58 2.25 10.56
CA MET A 76 -7.49 1.31 9.89
C MET A 76 -8.17 0.37 10.89
N ALA A 77 -7.43 -0.09 11.90
CA ALA A 77 -7.98 -0.90 12.99
C ALA A 77 -8.99 -0.09 13.83
N ALA A 78 -8.69 1.18 14.15
CA ALA A 78 -9.59 2.06 14.88
C ALA A 78 -10.89 2.36 14.10
N LEU A 79 -10.82 2.42 12.77
CA LEU A 79 -11.97 2.53 11.88
C LEU A 79 -12.70 1.21 11.62
N ASN A 80 -12.24 0.10 12.22
CA ASN A 80 -12.79 -1.24 12.02
C ASN A 80 -12.76 -1.69 10.55
N VAL A 81 -11.78 -1.26 9.78
CA VAL A 81 -11.54 -1.73 8.40
C VAL A 81 -11.00 -3.16 8.46
N ILE A 82 -11.58 -4.07 7.67
CA ILE A 82 -11.07 -5.43 7.60
C ILE A 82 -9.74 -5.42 6.82
N PRO A 83 -8.63 -5.96 7.38
CA PRO A 83 -7.32 -5.87 6.76
C PRO A 83 -7.26 -6.66 5.42
N PRO A 84 -6.32 -6.30 4.53
CA PRO A 84 -6.00 -7.11 3.36
C PRO A 84 -5.44 -8.48 3.77
N ALA A 85 -5.68 -9.48 2.94
CA ALA A 85 -5.08 -10.80 3.06
C ALA A 85 -3.58 -10.78 2.76
N ASP A 86 -3.18 -9.96 1.77
CA ASP A 86 -1.77 -9.71 1.45
C ASP A 86 -1.49 -8.20 1.52
N TYR A 87 -0.50 -7.81 2.33
CA TYR A 87 -0.04 -6.43 2.49
C TYR A 87 1.44 -6.33 2.15
N ILE A 88 1.76 -5.86 0.94
CA ILE A 88 3.09 -6.04 0.33
C ILE A 88 3.75 -4.68 0.07
N GLY A 89 4.98 -4.50 0.54
CA GLY A 89 5.77 -3.29 0.27
C GLY A 89 6.29 -3.24 -1.17
N ALA A 90 6.46 -2.05 -1.71
CA ALA A 90 7.10 -1.84 -3.01
C ALA A 90 8.56 -2.34 -2.98
N VAL A 91 9.29 -2.12 -1.88
CA VAL A 91 10.66 -2.63 -1.69
C VAL A 91 10.69 -4.16 -1.70
N GLU A 92 9.74 -4.81 -1.04
CA GLU A 92 9.59 -6.27 -1.03
C GLU A 92 9.31 -6.83 -2.43
N ALA A 93 8.53 -6.10 -3.23
CA ALA A 93 8.11 -6.52 -4.57
C ALA A 93 9.18 -6.31 -5.67
N ILE A 94 10.32 -5.65 -5.39
CA ILE A 94 11.36 -5.34 -6.38
C ILE A 94 11.80 -6.55 -7.21
N PRO A 95 12.06 -7.75 -6.64
CA PRO A 95 12.46 -8.90 -7.44
C PRO A 95 11.42 -9.29 -8.50
N SER A 96 10.12 -9.21 -8.16
CA SER A 96 9.04 -9.48 -9.10
C SER A 96 8.95 -8.39 -10.18
N VAL A 97 9.11 -7.12 -9.80
CA VAL A 97 9.14 -6.00 -10.76
C VAL A 97 10.28 -6.19 -11.77
N ALA A 98 11.48 -6.56 -11.30
CA ALA A 98 12.63 -6.79 -12.16
C ALA A 98 12.39 -7.95 -13.16
N ASP A 99 11.81 -9.05 -12.70
CA ASP A 99 11.41 -10.17 -13.59
C ASP A 99 10.43 -9.72 -14.67
N TYR A 100 9.38 -8.97 -14.29
CA TYR A 100 8.40 -8.46 -15.24
C TYR A 100 9.01 -7.49 -16.25
N VAL A 101 9.91 -6.60 -15.83
CA VAL A 101 10.62 -5.69 -16.74
C VAL A 101 11.49 -6.47 -17.73
N GLY A 102 12.20 -7.52 -17.28
CA GLY A 102 12.96 -8.41 -18.17
C GLY A 102 12.08 -9.06 -19.23
N ARG A 103 10.89 -9.55 -18.85
CA ARG A 103 9.92 -10.12 -19.80
C ARG A 103 9.38 -9.08 -20.79
N LEU A 104 9.15 -7.85 -20.34
CA LEU A 104 8.74 -6.76 -21.23
C LEU A 104 9.85 -6.40 -22.23
N GLN A 105 11.12 -6.53 -21.82
CA GLN A 105 12.28 -6.32 -22.70
C GLN A 105 12.36 -7.39 -23.79
N GLU A 106 12.15 -8.66 -23.45
CA GLU A 106 12.09 -9.76 -24.41
C GLU A 106 10.99 -9.56 -25.46
N LEU A 107 9.89 -8.90 -25.08
CA LEU A 107 8.78 -8.57 -25.97
C LEU A 107 9.00 -7.29 -26.79
N GLY A 108 10.12 -6.57 -26.58
CA GLY A 108 10.39 -5.27 -27.23
C GLY A 108 9.43 -4.15 -26.79
N ALA A 109 8.81 -4.28 -25.61
CA ALA A 109 7.83 -3.33 -25.08
C ALA A 109 8.46 -2.22 -24.21
N VAL A 110 9.74 -2.35 -23.89
CA VAL A 110 10.56 -1.36 -23.16
C VAL A 110 11.86 -1.11 -23.95
N TYR A 111 12.51 0.02 -23.70
CA TYR A 111 13.70 0.48 -24.41
C TYR A 111 14.91 0.61 -23.48
#